data_AF-A0A832UJE0-F1
#
_entry.id   AF-A0A832UJE0-F1
#
_cell.length_a   1.000
_cell.length_b   1.000
_cell.length_c   1.000
_cell.angle_alpha   90.00
_cell.angle_beta   90.00
_cell.angle_gamma   90.00
#
_symmetry.space_group_name_H-M   'P 1'
#
loop_
_entity.id
_entity.type
_entity.pdbx_description
1 polymer ?
#
loop_
_entity_poly.entity_id
_entity_poly.type
_entity_poly.pdbx_seq_one_letter_code
_entity_poly.pdbx_strand_id
1 'polypeptide(L)'
;MNIEYDDEHIHSLLHPYVSKWFKSRFETFTDAQRQAIPHINAGKNILILSPTGSGKTLTAFLAILSGLTSLSQRNMLEEKVYCIYISPLKALDNDIFK
;
A
#
# COMPACT_ATOMS: atom_id res chain seq x y z
N MET A 1 -9.04 18.74 7.06
CA MET A 1 -8.34 18.30 5.83
C MET A 1 -9.38 17.61 4.98
N ASN A 2 -9.70 18.14 3.80
CA ASN A 2 -10.70 17.56 2.91
C ASN A 2 -10.14 16.26 2.33
N ILE A 3 -10.81 15.14 2.58
CA ILE A 3 -10.48 13.86 1.96
C ILE A 3 -10.96 13.96 0.52
N GLU A 4 -10.02 14.06 -0.41
CA GLU A 4 -10.28 14.34 -1.83
C GLU A 4 -10.69 13.08 -2.63
N TYR A 5 -10.47 11.89 -2.07
CA TYR A 5 -10.67 10.61 -2.75
C TYR A 5 -11.56 9.67 -1.94
N ASP A 6 -12.62 9.15 -2.57
CA ASP A 6 -13.47 8.11 -1.99
C ASP A 6 -12.86 6.70 -2.12
N ASP A 7 -13.47 5.73 -1.46
CA ASP A 7 -12.97 4.35 -1.44
C ASP A 7 -13.01 3.68 -2.82
N GLU A 8 -14.01 3.98 -3.66
CA GLU A 8 -14.09 3.43 -5.01
C GLU A 8 -12.92 3.90 -5.86
N HIS A 9 -12.57 5.17 -5.78
CA HIS A 9 -11.39 5.73 -6.44
C HIS A 9 -10.13 5.01 -5.97
N ILE A 10 -9.91 4.88 -4.66
CA ILE A 10 -8.72 4.20 -4.14
C ILE A 10 -8.67 2.72 -4.59
N HIS A 11 -9.80 2.03 -4.57
CA HIS A 11 -9.89 0.65 -5.06
C HIS A 11 -9.54 0.50 -6.54
N SER A 12 -9.83 1.50 -7.37
CA SER A 12 -9.52 1.50 -8.81
C SER A 12 -8.02 1.67 -9.11
N LEU A 13 -7.27 2.26 -8.18
CA LEU A 13 -5.82 2.46 -8.31
C LEU A 13 -5.01 1.21 -7.91
N LEU A 14 -5.62 0.28 -7.19
CA LEU A 14 -5.00 -0.96 -6.77
C LEU A 14 -5.25 -2.07 -7.79
N HIS A 15 -4.29 -2.99 -7.91
CA HIS A 15 -4.47 -4.20 -8.70
C HIS A 15 -5.72 -4.98 -8.19
N PRO A 16 -6.55 -5.57 -9.08
CA PRO A 16 -7.82 -6.19 -8.70
C PRO A 16 -7.73 -7.22 -7.57
N TYR A 17 -6.68 -8.03 -7.52
CA TYR A 17 -6.48 -9.00 -6.43
C TYR A 17 -6.19 -8.35 -5.09
N VAL A 18 -5.41 -7.28 -5.07
CA VAL A 18 -5.10 -6.52 -3.84
C VAL A 18 -6.35 -5.79 -3.36
N SER A 19 -7.09 -5.18 -4.29
CA SER A 19 -8.37 -4.52 -4.02
C SER A 19 -9.40 -5.50 -3.44
N LYS A 20 -9.56 -6.68 -4.05
CA LYS A 20 -10.45 -7.75 -3.56
C LYS A 20 -10.05 -8.24 -2.18
N TRP A 21 -8.75 -8.46 -1.94
CA TRP A 21 -8.25 -8.86 -0.63
C TRP A 21 -8.57 -7.80 0.43
N PHE A 22 -8.32 -6.52 0.14
CA PHE A 22 -8.61 -5.42 1.06
C PHE A 22 -10.09 -5.41 1.46
N LYS A 23 -11.01 -5.47 0.48
CA LYS A 23 -12.46 -5.51 0.72
C LYS A 23 -12.92 -6.69 1.58
N SER A 24 -12.16 -7.81 1.57
CA SER A 24 -12.48 -8.98 2.38
C SER A 24 -11.97 -8.90 3.83
N ARG A 25 -11.11 -7.91 4.14
CA ARG A 25 -10.46 -7.77 5.45
C ARG A 25 -10.80 -6.47 6.16
N PHE A 26 -11.13 -5.43 5.41
CA PHE A 26 -11.37 -4.08 5.93
C PHE A 26 -12.62 -3.49 5.29
N GLU A 27 -13.36 -2.70 6.06
CA GLU A 27 -14.56 -2.02 5.58
C GLU A 27 -14.22 -0.81 4.70
N THR A 28 -13.19 -0.04 5.09
CA THR A 28 -12.89 1.25 4.48
C THR A 28 -11.41 1.62 4.63
N PHE A 29 -10.91 2.52 3.78
CA PHE A 29 -9.55 3.05 3.91
C PHE A 29 -9.45 4.05 5.05
N THR A 30 -8.27 4.15 5.67
CA THR A 30 -7.95 5.25 6.58
C THR A 30 -7.65 6.53 5.81
N ASP A 31 -7.76 7.68 6.47
CA ASP A 31 -7.45 8.98 5.83
C ASP A 31 -6.00 9.04 5.32
N ALA A 32 -5.07 8.44 6.07
CA ALA A 32 -3.67 8.33 5.67
C ALA A 32 -3.51 7.50 4.38
N GLN A 33 -4.26 6.40 4.26
CA GLN A 33 -4.27 5.57 3.05
C GLN A 33 -4.85 6.31 1.85
N ARG A 34 -6.00 6.98 2.03
CA ARG A 34 -6.67 7.75 0.96
C ARG A 34 -5.80 8.86 0.39
N GLN A 35 -5.04 9.54 1.25
CA GLN A 35 -4.14 10.61 0.81
C GLN A 35 -2.86 10.04 0.16
N ALA A 36 -2.35 8.92 0.64
CA ALA A 36 -1.06 8.39 0.20
C ALA A 36 -1.15 7.55 -1.08
N ILE A 37 -2.11 6.64 -1.19
CA ILE A 37 -2.18 5.65 -2.28
C ILE A 37 -2.18 6.30 -3.68
N PRO A 38 -2.93 7.38 -3.96
CA PRO A 38 -2.91 8.04 -5.27
C PRO A 38 -1.54 8.57 -5.65
N HIS A 39 -0.80 9.11 -4.67
CA HIS A 39 0.54 9.64 -4.91
C HIS A 39 1.58 8.53 -5.11
N ILE A 40 1.51 7.44 -4.34
CA ILE A 40 2.40 6.29 -4.54
C ILE A 40 2.14 5.66 -5.91
N ASN A 41 0.87 5.48 -6.28
CA ASN A 41 0.49 4.92 -7.58
C ASN A 41 0.96 5.80 -8.76
N ALA A 42 1.01 7.12 -8.57
CA ALA A 42 1.58 8.06 -9.54
C ALA A 42 3.12 8.08 -9.56
N GLY A 43 3.80 7.19 -8.81
CA GLY A 43 5.26 7.12 -8.75
C GLY A 43 5.91 8.26 -7.98
N LYS A 44 5.17 8.97 -7.12
CA LYS A 44 5.71 10.09 -6.34
C LYS A 44 6.31 9.59 -5.03
N ASN A 45 7.46 10.18 -4.66
CA ASN A 45 8.01 10.04 -3.31
C ASN A 45 7.10 10.78 -2.32
N ILE A 46 6.79 10.14 -1.19
CA ILE A 46 5.92 10.72 -0.16
C ILE A 46 6.48 10.53 1.25
N LEU A 47 6.09 11.43 2.15
CA LEU A 47 6.30 11.31 3.60
C LEU A 47 4.93 11.32 4.28
N ILE A 48 4.59 10.23 4.97
CA ILE A 48 3.29 10.12 5.67
C ILE A 48 3.47 10.48 7.13
N LEU A 49 2.90 11.62 7.53
CA LEU A 49 2.83 12.07 8.92
C LEU A 49 1.43 11.74 9.47
N SER A 50 1.31 10.68 10.25
CA SER A 50 0.04 10.28 10.87
C SER A 50 0.26 9.63 12.23
N PRO A 51 -0.77 9.57 13.11
CA PRO A 51 -0.72 8.81 14.35
C PRO A 51 -0.36 7.33 14.16
N THR A 52 0.09 6.66 15.22
CA THR A 52 0.22 5.20 15.24
C THR A 52 -1.15 4.54 15.01
N GLY A 53 -1.17 3.33 14.45
CA GLY A 53 -2.42 2.63 14.13
C GLY A 53 -3.19 3.14 12.90
N SER A 54 -2.80 4.26 12.27
CA SER A 54 -3.50 4.77 11.07
C SER A 54 -3.22 4.01 9.76
N GLY A 55 -2.59 2.83 9.82
CA GLY A 55 -2.38 1.98 8.64
C GLY A 55 -1.24 2.40 7.70
N LYS A 56 -0.26 3.20 8.15
CA LYS A 56 0.89 3.64 7.34
C LYS A 56 1.67 2.46 6.72
N THR A 57 1.96 1.44 7.51
CA THR A 57 2.67 0.23 7.05
C THR A 57 1.85 -0.47 5.96
N LEU A 58 0.57 -0.72 6.21
CA LEU A 58 -0.33 -1.34 5.23
C LEU A 58 -0.41 -0.51 3.93
N THR A 59 -0.39 0.82 4.02
CA THR A 59 -0.38 1.71 2.84
C THR A 59 0.80 1.40 1.92
N ALA A 60 2.01 1.29 2.47
CA ALA A 60 3.20 0.96 1.70
C ALA A 60 3.09 -0.46 1.10
N PHE A 61 2.66 -1.44 1.89
CA PHE A 61 2.50 -2.82 1.41
C PHE A 61 1.45 -2.97 0.31
N LEU A 62 0.32 -2.26 0.39
CA LEU A 62 -0.70 -2.27 -0.66
C LEU A 62 -0.11 -1.81 -2.00
N ALA A 63 0.69 -0.75 -1.99
CA ALA A 63 1.34 -0.27 -3.20
C ALA A 63 2.36 -1.27 -3.76
N ILE A 64 3.20 -1.84 -2.90
CA ILE A 64 4.20 -2.85 -3.28
C ILE A 64 3.51 -4.07 -3.90
N LEU A 65 2.52 -4.64 -3.21
CA LEU A 65 1.79 -5.82 -3.69
C LEU A 65 1.03 -5.53 -4.97
N SER A 66 0.43 -4.34 -5.11
CA SER A 66 -0.24 -3.91 -6.33
C SER A 66 0.72 -3.85 -7.51
N GLY A 67 1.93 -3.30 -7.31
CA GLY A 67 2.99 -3.26 -8.32
C GLY A 67 3.48 -4.65 -8.71
N LEU A 68 3.78 -5.52 -7.74
CA LEU A 68 4.25 -6.88 -7.98
C LEU A 68 3.21 -7.74 -8.70
N THR A 69 1.94 -7.66 -8.30
CA THR A 69 0.85 -8.38 -8.97
C THR A 69 0.63 -7.89 -10.40
N SER A 70 0.74 -6.58 -10.63
CA SER A 70 0.70 -5.99 -11.99
C SER A 70 1.86 -6.47 -12.87
N LEU A 71 3.07 -6.58 -12.31
CA LEU A 71 4.23 -7.13 -13.03
C LEU A 71 4.02 -8.62 -13.35
N SER A 72 3.50 -9.39 -12.39
CA SER A 72 3.21 -10.81 -12.56
C SER A 72 2.17 -11.03 -13.67
N GLN A 73 1.08 -10.26 -13.68
CA GLN A 73 0.04 -10.36 -14.71
C GLN A 73 0.58 -10.07 -16.12
N ARG A 74 1.58 -9.19 -16.23
CA ARG A 74 2.23 -8.87 -17.51
C ARG A 74 3.37 -9.82 -17.90
N ASN A 75 3.62 -10.87 -17.12
CA ASN A 75 4.80 -11.75 -17.25
C ASN A 75 6.14 -10.98 -17.21
N MET A 76 6.19 -9.89 -16.45
CA MET A 76 7.37 -9.03 -16.26
C MET A 76 7.95 -9.14 -14.85
N LEU A 77 7.41 -10.03 -14.01
CA LEU A 77 7.94 -10.29 -12.69
C LEU A 77 9.11 -11.27 -12.81
N GLU A 78 10.32 -10.74 -12.76
CA GLU A 78 11.60 -11.46 -12.75
C GLU A 78 12.05 -11.81 -11.32
N GLU A 79 12.96 -12.78 -11.19
CA GLU A 79 13.64 -13.15 -9.95
C GLU A 79 14.67 -12.10 -9.50
N LYS A 80 14.19 -10.96 -8.99
CA LYS A 80 15.01 -9.85 -8.49
C LYS A 80 14.35 -9.13 -7.32
N VAL A 81 15.10 -8.24 -6.67
CA VAL A 81 14.58 -7.40 -5.57
C VAL A 81 13.81 -6.20 -6.14
N TYR A 82 12.56 -6.00 -5.68
CA TYR A 82 11.70 -4.88 -6.10
C TYR A 82 11.44 -3.85 -5.00
N CYS A 83 11.61 -4.23 -3.74
CA CYS A 83 11.33 -3.37 -2.60
C CYS A 83 12.36 -3.60 -1.49
N ILE A 84 12.77 -2.51 -0.87
CA ILE A 84 13.58 -2.52 0.35
C ILE A 84 12.74 -1.85 1.43
N TYR A 85 12.37 -2.62 2.45
CA TYR A 85 11.76 -2.09 3.67
C TYR A 85 12.86 -1.88 4.70
N ILE A 86 12.88 -0.71 5.33
CA ILE A 86 13.90 -0.33 6.33
C ILE A 86 13.16 0.06 7.61
N SER A 87 13.41 -0.69 8.68
CA SER A 87 12.95 -0.36 10.03
C SER A 87 14.11 0.11 10.89
N PRO A 88 13.91 1.08 11.80
CA PRO A 88 14.91 1.45 12.79
C PRO A 88 15.08 0.42 13.91
N LEU A 89 14.14 -0.53 14.09
CA LEU A 89 14.12 -1.48 15.20
C LEU A 89 13.81 -2.91 14.73
N LYS A 90 14.60 -3.88 15.21
CA LYS A 90 14.39 -5.32 14.95
C LYS A 90 13.03 -5.84 15.42
N ALA A 91 12.50 -5.30 16.52
CA ALA A 91 11.18 -5.71 17.03
C ALA A 91 10.07 -5.41 16.03
N LEU A 92 10.15 -4.26 15.35
CA LEU A 92 9.18 -3.86 14.34
C LEU A 92 9.33 -4.67 13.04
N ASP A 93 10.54 -5.13 12.70
CA ASP A 93 10.74 -6.07 11.60
C ASP A 93 10.05 -7.42 11.86
N ASN A 94 10.19 -7.94 13.09
CA ASN A 94 9.58 -9.20 13.50
C ASN A 94 8.05 -9.15 13.45
N ASP A 95 7.45 -7.99 13.71
CA ASP A 95 6.00 -7.80 13.66
C ASP A 95 5.46 -7.82 12.22
N ILE A 96 6.29 -7.50 11.22
CA ILE A 96 5.91 -7.53 9.79
C ILE A 96 6.09 -8.93 9.18
N PHE A 97 7.06 -9.70 9.67
CA PHE A 97 7.33 -11.04 9.17
C PHE A 97 6.26 -12.07 9.58
N LYS A 98 5.56 -11.83 10.69
CA LYS A 98 4.50 -12.73 11.21
C LYS A 98 3.15 -12.44 10.58
#